data_AF-A0A1B8DPR1-F1
#
_entry.id   AF-A0A1B8DPR1-F1
#
_cell.length_a   1.000
_cell.length_b   1.000
_cell.length_c   1.000
_cell.angle_alpha   90.00
_cell.angle_beta   90.00
_cell.angle_gamma   90.00
#
_symmetry.space_group_name_H-M   'P 1'
#
loop_
_entity.id
_entity.type
_entity.pdbx_description
1 polymer ?
#
loop_
_entity_poly.entity_id
_entity_poly.type
_entity_poly.pdbx_seq_one_letter_code
_entity_poly.pdbx_strand_id
1 'polypeptide(L)'
;MSSSSEEDRPFIDTAKARLAKLDHHKPSFWTRITRRPGSLWSSPLSCAFIATTLSSLFWGALLITLQNQSQSCHRHNSSAANTTTTTAIDHHTHQPGKIETGANFKLHASNYLHCGKSVAESKKLGCKYDILSNHFVPAPCMDAASVQMYQKMDGDSWFGYVDVNRTRRLDSTEAMGDVAGGVYYTNMRDHIVHCAALWKKQFKAFFEERVYYDSLILDPHHTNHCADFLVDMTDRGGVNFKGIAIQVEVGHAGCWVRD
;
A
#
# COMPACT_ATOMS: atom_id res chain seq x y z
N MET A 1 -25.85 26.19 -3.66
CA MET A 1 -24.98 25.00 -3.75
C MET A 1 -25.00 24.30 -2.42
N SER A 2 -25.35 23.02 -2.46
CA SER A 2 -25.32 22.06 -1.37
C SER A 2 -23.94 22.01 -0.73
N SER A 3 -23.82 22.27 0.56
CA SER A 3 -22.81 21.59 1.37
C SER A 3 -23.52 20.40 2.00
N SER A 4 -23.20 19.20 1.52
CA SER A 4 -23.50 17.94 2.23
C SER A 4 -22.88 18.04 3.63
N SER A 5 -23.74 18.16 4.65
CA SER A 5 -24.08 17.08 5.59
C SER A 5 -23.08 16.95 6.73
N GLU A 6 -23.53 16.73 7.96
CA GLU A 6 -22.69 16.39 9.13
C GLU A 6 -22.12 14.96 8.97
N GLU A 7 -21.34 14.77 7.91
CA GLU A 7 -21.04 13.55 7.14
C GLU A 7 -22.00 12.38 7.41
N ASP A 8 -23.27 12.73 7.18
CA ASP A 8 -24.45 11.93 6.92
C ASP A 8 -24.91 10.90 7.97
N ARG A 9 -24.86 11.31 9.25
CA ARG A 9 -25.43 10.56 10.38
C ARG A 9 -26.91 10.16 10.16
N PRO A 10 -27.33 8.97 10.65
CA PRO A 10 -27.70 8.91 12.06
C PRO A 10 -26.80 8.00 12.89
N PHE A 11 -26.24 8.57 13.96
CA PHE A 11 -25.68 7.84 15.10
C PHE A 11 -26.86 7.16 15.83
N ILE A 12 -27.10 5.90 15.51
CA ILE A 12 -27.90 4.83 16.16
C ILE A 12 -28.38 5.12 17.63
N ASP A 13 -29.60 4.74 18.11
CA ASP A 13 -30.37 3.51 17.81
C ASP A 13 -31.91 3.52 18.08
N THR A 14 -32.64 2.86 17.17
CA THR A 14 -33.90 2.09 17.31
C THR A 14 -34.99 2.47 18.36
N ALA A 15 -35.94 3.38 18.06
CA ALA A 15 -37.29 3.30 18.67
C ALA A 15 -38.16 2.17 18.06
N LYS A 16 -37.58 1.49 17.06
CA LYS A 16 -37.89 0.11 16.71
C LYS A 16 -36.95 -0.88 17.42
N ALA A 17 -36.52 -0.58 18.63
CA ALA A 17 -36.77 -1.53 19.67
C ALA A 17 -38.25 -1.29 20.04
N ARG A 18 -39.23 -1.53 19.15
CA ARG A 18 -40.12 -2.66 19.44
C ARG A 18 -39.43 -3.58 20.45
N LEU A 19 -39.74 -3.28 21.71
CA LEU A 19 -39.63 -4.16 22.85
C LEU A 19 -38.30 -4.13 23.63
N ALA A 20 -37.68 -2.94 23.81
CA ALA A 20 -37.07 -2.44 25.08
C ALA A 20 -35.85 -1.50 24.87
N LYS A 21 -36.08 -0.18 24.71
CA LYS A 21 -35.21 0.99 25.07
C LYS A 21 -35.67 2.24 24.29
N LEU A 22 -36.88 2.76 24.55
CA LEU A 22 -37.22 3.95 25.38
C LEU A 22 -37.38 5.27 24.60
N ASP A 23 -38.63 5.77 24.58
CA ASP A 23 -39.17 7.00 23.98
C ASP A 23 -38.88 8.28 24.80
N HIS A 24 -38.89 9.47 24.14
CA HIS A 24 -39.91 10.55 24.36
C HIS A 24 -39.54 11.94 23.76
N HIS A 25 -40.54 12.55 23.09
CA HIS A 25 -40.91 13.98 22.91
C HIS A 25 -40.00 15.04 22.20
N LYS A 26 -40.61 15.77 21.24
CA LYS A 26 -40.18 17.06 20.62
C LYS A 26 -40.92 18.28 21.29
N PRO A 27 -40.80 19.55 20.81
CA PRO A 27 -39.70 20.53 20.95
C PRO A 27 -40.21 21.95 21.36
N SER A 28 -39.36 22.99 21.49
CA SER A 28 -39.57 24.35 20.90
C SER A 28 -38.48 25.34 21.33
N PHE A 29 -38.15 26.32 20.45
CA PHE A 29 -38.16 27.78 20.71
C PHE A 29 -37.13 28.58 19.84
N TRP A 30 -37.62 29.11 18.70
CA TRP A 30 -37.40 30.46 18.13
C TRP A 30 -35.99 31.03 17.73
N THR A 31 -35.86 31.30 16.40
CA THR A 31 -35.32 32.53 15.70
C THR A 31 -33.86 33.00 15.85
N ARG A 32 -33.17 33.74 14.94
CA ARG A 32 -33.47 34.51 13.70
C ARG A 32 -32.13 34.97 13.02
N ILE A 33 -32.05 34.82 11.69
CA ILE A 33 -31.57 35.74 10.60
C ILE A 33 -30.36 36.68 10.85
N THR A 34 -29.34 36.68 9.95
CA THR A 34 -28.99 37.79 9.00
C THR A 34 -27.79 37.47 8.09
N ARG A 35 -27.88 37.93 6.83
CA ARG A 35 -26.84 37.92 5.76
C ARG A 35 -26.06 39.26 5.74
N ARG A 36 -24.84 39.29 5.13
CA ARG A 36 -24.46 40.17 3.98
C ARG A 36 -23.04 39.87 3.40
N PRO A 37 -22.70 40.33 2.17
CA PRO A 37 -21.73 39.71 1.24
C PRO A 37 -20.55 40.63 0.75
N GLY A 38 -19.65 40.06 -0.08
CA GLY A 38 -18.65 40.77 -0.94
C GLY A 38 -17.20 40.33 -0.65
N SER A 39 -16.22 40.28 -1.56
CA SER A 39 -16.08 40.77 -2.94
C SER A 39 -14.95 40.02 -3.69
N LEU A 40 -14.94 40.20 -5.01
CA LEU A 40 -14.07 39.63 -6.03
C LEU A 40 -12.85 40.56 -6.32
N TRP A 41 -11.70 39.94 -6.68
CA TRP A 41 -10.54 40.44 -7.46
C TRP A 41 -9.27 40.97 -6.75
N SER A 42 -8.18 40.19 -6.86
CA SER A 42 -6.87 40.65 -7.35
C SER A 42 -6.01 39.43 -7.78
N SER A 43 -5.43 39.49 -8.98
CA SER A 43 -4.82 38.34 -9.67
C SER A 43 -3.38 38.02 -9.19
N PRO A 44 -3.08 36.80 -8.71
CA PRO A 44 -1.74 36.40 -8.21
C PRO A 44 -0.81 35.79 -9.28
N LEU A 45 -1.22 35.76 -10.55
CA LEU A 45 -0.57 34.93 -11.57
C LEU A 45 0.84 35.41 -11.97
N SER A 46 1.16 36.71 -11.88
CA SER A 46 2.51 37.18 -12.27
C SER A 46 3.62 36.84 -11.28
N CYS A 47 3.33 36.75 -9.97
CA CYS A 47 4.35 36.42 -8.97
C CYS A 47 4.65 34.92 -8.92
N ALA A 48 3.64 34.08 -9.19
CA ALA A 48 3.79 32.63 -9.17
C ALA A 48 4.73 32.11 -10.28
N PHE A 49 4.68 32.69 -11.49
CA PHE A 49 5.57 32.29 -12.59
C PHE A 49 7.05 32.67 -12.35
N ILE A 50 7.31 33.78 -11.68
CA ILE A 50 8.68 34.19 -11.35
C ILE A 50 9.25 33.29 -10.23
N ALA A 51 8.42 32.94 -9.24
CA ALA A 51 8.84 32.05 -8.16
C ALA A 51 9.14 30.62 -8.64
N THR A 52 8.34 30.08 -9.58
CA THR A 52 8.54 28.71 -10.10
C THR A 52 9.78 28.62 -10.99
N THR A 53 10.05 29.65 -11.79
CA THR A 53 11.24 29.69 -12.67
C THR A 53 12.55 29.82 -11.88
N LEU A 54 12.59 30.66 -10.85
CA LEU A 54 13.78 30.77 -10.00
C LEU A 54 14.03 29.51 -9.17
N SER A 55 12.98 28.89 -8.64
CA SER A 55 13.08 27.63 -7.89
C SER A 55 13.61 26.49 -8.75
N SER A 56 13.10 26.34 -9.98
CA SER A 56 13.53 25.28 -10.89
C SER A 56 14.99 25.45 -11.32
N LEU A 57 15.48 26.67 -11.54
CA LEU A 57 16.90 26.93 -11.82
C LEU A 57 17.80 26.60 -10.63
N PHE A 58 17.37 26.92 -9.40
CA PHE A 58 18.11 26.62 -8.18
C PHE A 58 18.26 25.10 -7.97
N TRP A 59 17.16 24.35 -8.07
CA TRP A 59 17.18 22.90 -7.89
C TRP A 59 17.93 22.18 -9.02
N GLY A 60 17.85 22.68 -10.26
CA GLY A 60 18.62 22.16 -11.39
C GLY A 60 20.14 22.30 -11.18
N ALA A 61 20.61 23.45 -10.71
CA ALA A 61 22.02 23.67 -10.40
C ALA A 61 22.52 22.81 -9.22
N LEU A 62 21.69 22.63 -8.18
CA LEU A 62 22.01 21.80 -7.02
C LEU A 62 22.14 20.31 -7.38
N LEU A 63 21.30 19.80 -8.28
CA LEU A 63 21.39 18.41 -8.72
C LEU A 63 22.68 18.15 -9.52
N ILE A 64 23.13 19.11 -10.33
CA ILE A 64 24.39 19.01 -11.09
C ILE A 64 25.62 19.01 -10.15
N THR A 65 25.61 19.83 -9.10
CA THR A 65 26.73 19.85 -8.13
C THR A 65 26.78 18.58 -7.27
N LEU A 66 25.63 18.01 -6.89
CA LEU A 66 25.55 16.75 -6.16
C LEU A 66 26.00 15.54 -7.01
N GLN A 67 25.70 15.55 -8.32
CA GLN A 67 26.20 14.50 -9.22
C GLN A 67 27.73 14.56 -9.40
N ASN A 68 28.33 15.75 -9.43
CA ASN A 68 29.78 15.91 -9.50
C ASN A 68 30.51 15.50 -8.21
N GLN A 69 29.87 15.58 -7.03
CA GLN A 69 30.48 15.13 -5.77
C GLN A 69 30.49 13.60 -5.61
N SER A 70 29.55 12.90 -6.26
CA SER A 70 29.47 11.42 -6.21
C SER A 70 30.71 10.72 -6.80
N GLN A 71 31.41 11.36 -7.75
CA GLN A 71 32.62 10.78 -8.36
C GLN A 71 33.89 10.93 -7.48
N SER A 72 33.85 11.73 -6.41
CA SER A 72 35.06 12.05 -5.63
C SER A 72 35.24 11.23 -4.35
N CYS A 73 34.29 10.35 -3.99
CA CYS A 73 34.35 9.55 -2.74
C CYS A 73 34.75 8.08 -2.91
N HIS A 74 35.09 7.60 -4.11
CA HIS A 74 35.72 6.28 -4.28
C HIS A 74 37.24 6.32 -4.02
N ARG A 75 37.63 6.80 -2.84
CA ARG A 75 38.93 6.55 -2.23
C ARG A 75 38.80 6.90 -0.75
N HIS A 76 38.45 5.93 0.09
CA HIS A 76 39.32 5.54 1.20
C HIS A 76 38.79 4.28 1.87
N ASN A 77 39.73 3.37 2.07
CA ASN A 77 39.64 2.02 2.56
C ASN A 77 39.52 2.01 4.10
N SER A 78 38.72 1.07 4.60
CA SER A 78 38.81 0.33 5.87
C SER A 78 39.40 1.00 7.12
N SER A 79 38.65 0.94 8.22
CA SER A 79 39.14 0.43 9.50
C SER A 79 37.98 0.12 10.45
N ALA A 80 37.99 -1.13 10.92
CA ALA A 80 37.12 -1.65 11.97
C ALA A 80 37.42 -1.02 13.33
N ALA A 81 36.40 -0.94 14.18
CA ALA A 81 36.58 -0.77 15.62
C ALA A 81 35.55 -1.61 16.38
N ASN A 82 36.06 -2.62 17.08
CA ASN A 82 35.36 -3.40 18.10
C ASN A 82 35.01 -2.52 19.31
N THR A 83 33.86 -2.71 19.95
CA THR A 83 33.70 -2.44 21.38
C THR A 83 32.60 -3.31 22.01
N THR A 84 33.07 -4.31 22.74
CA THR A 84 32.71 -4.77 24.09
C THR A 84 31.26 -4.68 24.58
N THR A 85 30.72 -5.89 24.82
CA THR A 85 29.55 -6.25 25.63
C THR A 85 29.59 -5.65 27.04
N THR A 86 28.49 -5.05 27.50
CA THR A 86 28.18 -4.95 28.93
C THR A 86 26.69 -5.24 29.14
N THR A 87 26.41 -6.28 29.91
CA THR A 87 25.10 -6.72 30.36
C THR A 87 24.55 -5.77 31.43
N ALA A 88 23.36 -5.22 31.23
CA ALA A 88 22.52 -4.68 32.29
C ALA A 88 21.03 -4.88 31.92
N ILE A 89 20.32 -5.62 32.76
CA ILE A 89 18.86 -5.78 32.73
C ILE A 89 18.30 -4.51 33.37
N ASP A 90 17.53 -3.71 32.64
CA ASP A 90 16.85 -2.54 33.20
C ASP A 90 15.37 -2.44 32.78
N HIS A 91 14.55 -2.18 33.79
CA HIS A 91 13.09 -2.04 33.76
C HIS A 91 12.63 -0.88 32.86
N HIS A 92 11.66 -1.15 31.99
CA HIS A 92 11.08 -0.16 31.07
C HIS A 92 10.35 0.98 31.82
N THR A 93 10.91 2.19 31.73
CA THR A 93 10.20 3.45 31.96
C THR A 93 10.11 4.19 30.63
N HIS A 94 8.89 4.40 30.14
CA HIS A 94 8.65 5.14 28.89
C HIS A 94 8.93 6.64 29.11
N GLN A 95 9.99 7.17 28.49
CA GLN A 95 10.18 8.60 28.30
C GLN A 95 9.77 9.01 26.86
N PRO A 96 8.94 10.04 26.69
CA PRO A 96 8.60 10.57 25.37
C PRO A 96 9.70 11.55 24.94
N GLY A 97 10.48 11.22 23.91
CA GLY A 97 11.45 12.17 23.34
C GLY A 97 12.70 11.60 22.69
N LYS A 98 12.95 10.28 22.76
CA LYS A 98 13.92 9.62 21.87
C LYS A 98 13.14 9.01 20.73
N ILE A 99 13.36 9.51 19.51
CA ILE A 99 13.11 8.69 18.32
C ILE A 99 14.12 7.55 18.45
N GLU A 100 13.68 6.42 19.00
CA GLU A 100 14.39 5.16 18.81
C GLU A 100 14.65 5.05 17.31
N THR A 101 15.86 4.69 16.91
CA THR A 101 16.14 4.25 15.55
C THR A 101 15.27 3.01 15.34
N GLY A 102 14.00 3.23 15.00
CA GLY A 102 12.98 2.20 14.96
C GLY A 102 13.50 1.07 14.11
N ALA A 103 13.37 -0.15 14.64
CA ALA A 103 13.86 -1.37 14.03
C ALA A 103 13.46 -1.42 12.55
N ASN A 104 14.34 -0.94 11.67
CA ASN A 104 14.13 -1.07 10.24
C ASN A 104 14.43 -2.52 9.97
N PHE A 105 13.38 -3.32 9.73
CA PHE A 105 13.52 -4.74 9.46
C PHE A 105 14.61 -5.04 8.42
N LYS A 106 14.80 -4.15 7.42
CA LYS A 106 15.86 -4.27 6.40
C LYS A 106 17.28 -4.19 6.99
N LEU A 107 17.48 -3.60 8.17
CA LEU A 107 18.77 -3.58 8.89
C LEU A 107 19.09 -4.92 9.57
N HIS A 108 18.08 -5.75 9.86
CA HIS A 108 18.21 -7.07 10.48
C HIS A 108 18.03 -8.22 9.48
N ALA A 109 17.91 -7.90 8.19
CA ALA A 109 17.86 -8.89 7.12
C ALA A 109 19.23 -8.95 6.44
N SER A 110 20.03 -9.97 6.74
CA SER A 110 21.38 -10.12 6.17
C SER A 110 21.40 -10.57 4.72
N ASN A 111 20.28 -11.13 4.23
CA ASN A 111 20.23 -11.77 2.92
C ASN A 111 18.95 -11.41 2.15
N TYR A 112 19.11 -11.20 0.84
CA TYR A 112 18.05 -10.85 -0.09
C TYR A 112 18.07 -11.80 -1.29
N LEU A 113 16.98 -12.56 -1.47
CA LEU A 113 16.77 -13.42 -2.63
C LEU A 113 15.95 -12.66 -3.68
N HIS A 114 16.22 -12.88 -4.97
CA HIS A 114 15.53 -12.20 -6.07
C HIS A 114 15.05 -13.17 -7.15
N CYS A 115 14.11 -12.72 -7.97
CA CYS A 115 13.57 -13.49 -9.12
C CYS A 115 14.02 -12.99 -10.49
N GLY A 116 15.05 -12.14 -10.55
CA GLY A 116 15.49 -11.53 -11.81
C GLY A 116 14.48 -10.49 -12.31
N LYS A 117 14.44 -10.27 -13.62
CA LYS A 117 13.61 -9.24 -14.28
C LYS A 117 12.74 -9.80 -15.39
N SER A 118 12.71 -11.12 -15.57
CA SER A 118 11.90 -11.78 -16.59
C SER A 118 11.37 -13.12 -16.09
N VAL A 119 10.27 -13.59 -16.67
CA VAL A 119 9.66 -14.89 -16.38
C VAL A 119 10.68 -16.03 -16.54
N ALA A 120 11.52 -15.97 -17.57
CA ALA A 120 12.56 -16.97 -17.82
C ALA A 120 13.62 -17.00 -16.70
N GLU A 121 14.08 -15.83 -16.25
CA GLU A 121 15.02 -15.74 -15.13
C GLU A 121 14.37 -16.20 -13.82
N SER A 122 13.14 -15.80 -13.55
CA SER A 122 12.39 -16.22 -12.36
C SER A 122 12.30 -17.75 -12.28
N LYS A 123 11.94 -18.41 -13.38
CA LYS A 123 11.90 -19.88 -13.46
C LYS A 123 13.27 -20.51 -13.25
N LYS A 124 14.33 -19.95 -13.87
CA LYS A 124 15.71 -20.42 -13.70
C LYS A 124 16.19 -20.32 -12.26
N LEU A 125 15.76 -19.29 -11.53
CA LEU A 125 16.07 -19.05 -10.12
C LEU A 125 15.15 -19.84 -9.16
N GLY A 126 14.23 -20.67 -9.67
CA GLY A 126 13.33 -21.48 -8.87
C GLY A 126 12.19 -20.70 -8.20
N CYS A 127 11.92 -19.47 -8.65
CA CYS A 127 10.81 -18.67 -8.16
C CYS A 127 9.46 -19.26 -8.55
N LYS A 128 8.44 -18.94 -7.75
CA LYS A 128 7.05 -19.36 -7.93
C LYS A 128 6.17 -18.13 -8.14
N TYR A 129 5.16 -18.25 -8.99
CA TYR A 129 4.21 -17.18 -9.19
C TYR A 129 3.21 -17.15 -8.02
N ASP A 130 3.23 -16.07 -7.23
CA ASP A 130 2.29 -15.83 -6.14
C ASP A 130 1.18 -14.90 -6.65
N ILE A 131 0.00 -15.47 -6.90
CA ILE A 131 -1.17 -14.73 -7.38
C ILE A 131 -1.69 -13.66 -6.40
N LEU A 132 -1.41 -13.79 -5.09
CA LEU A 132 -1.77 -12.73 -4.15
C LEU A 132 -0.83 -11.55 -4.31
N SER A 133 0.43 -11.79 -4.64
CA SER A 133 1.39 -10.71 -4.90
C SER A 133 1.36 -10.21 -6.35
N ASN A 134 0.79 -10.98 -7.28
CA ASN A 134 0.94 -10.83 -8.73
C ASN A 134 2.41 -10.85 -9.21
N HIS A 135 3.30 -11.48 -8.43
CA HIS A 135 4.74 -11.50 -8.70
C HIS A 135 5.30 -12.93 -8.65
N PHE A 136 6.37 -13.16 -9.40
CA PHE A 136 7.29 -14.25 -9.07
C PHE A 136 8.03 -13.92 -7.77
N VAL A 137 7.95 -14.81 -6.80
CA VAL A 137 8.62 -14.71 -5.49
C VAL A 137 9.61 -15.87 -5.30
N PRO A 138 10.73 -15.67 -4.58
CA PRO A 138 11.60 -16.77 -4.20
C PRO A 138 10.81 -17.81 -3.39
N ALA A 139 11.02 -19.10 -3.65
CA ALA A 139 10.21 -20.17 -3.07
C ALA A 139 10.07 -20.12 -1.53
N PRO A 140 11.11 -19.77 -0.74
CA PRO A 140 10.97 -19.63 0.71
C PRO A 140 10.01 -18.52 1.18
N CYS A 141 9.76 -17.51 0.34
CA CYS A 141 8.83 -16.42 0.62
C CYS A 141 7.38 -16.72 0.23
N MET A 142 7.11 -17.87 -0.40
CA MET A 142 5.76 -18.24 -0.79
C MET A 142 4.89 -18.53 0.45
N ASP A 143 3.82 -17.76 0.64
CA ASP A 143 2.84 -17.98 1.71
C ASP A 143 1.56 -18.61 1.15
N ALA A 144 1.58 -19.93 0.99
CA ALA A 144 0.44 -20.68 0.47
C ALA A 144 -0.83 -20.49 1.31
N ALA A 145 -0.71 -20.28 2.63
CA ALA A 145 -1.87 -20.07 3.49
C ALA A 145 -2.54 -18.71 3.23
N SER A 146 -1.75 -17.65 2.97
CA SER A 146 -2.31 -16.35 2.58
C SER A 146 -2.91 -16.37 1.18
N VAL A 147 -2.32 -17.12 0.24
CA VAL A 147 -2.91 -17.33 -1.10
C VAL A 147 -4.26 -18.03 -1.01
N GLN A 148 -4.36 -19.11 -0.23
CA GLN A 148 -5.63 -19.81 -0.01
C GLN A 148 -6.68 -18.94 0.67
N MET A 149 -6.25 -18.09 1.63
CA MET A 149 -7.14 -17.12 2.26
C MET A 149 -7.71 -16.14 1.23
N TYR A 150 -6.84 -15.59 0.39
CA TYR A 150 -7.20 -14.64 -0.66
C TYR A 150 -8.22 -15.22 -1.65
N GLN A 151 -8.00 -16.44 -2.15
CA GLN A 151 -8.93 -17.12 -3.07
C GLN A 151 -10.35 -17.24 -2.48
N LYS A 152 -10.43 -17.59 -1.19
CA LYS A 152 -11.70 -17.72 -0.47
C LYS A 152 -12.41 -16.38 -0.20
N MET A 153 -11.70 -15.26 -0.18
CA MET A 153 -12.28 -13.95 0.19
C MET A 153 -13.29 -13.42 -0.84
N ASP A 154 -13.22 -13.83 -2.10
CA ASP A 154 -14.25 -13.55 -3.11
C ASP A 154 -14.99 -14.83 -3.56
N GLY A 155 -15.03 -15.85 -2.70
CA GLY A 155 -15.73 -17.11 -2.96
C GLY A 155 -15.26 -17.82 -4.22
N ASP A 156 -13.95 -17.78 -4.50
CA ASP A 156 -13.33 -18.37 -5.69
C ASP A 156 -13.90 -17.85 -7.03
N SER A 157 -14.50 -16.66 -7.03
CA SER A 157 -15.18 -16.10 -8.21
C SER A 157 -14.29 -15.22 -9.11
N TRP A 158 -13.03 -14.98 -8.72
CA TRP A 158 -12.09 -14.16 -9.49
C TRP A 158 -11.10 -15.03 -10.28
N PHE A 159 -10.80 -14.62 -11.52
CA PHE A 159 -9.91 -15.34 -12.44
C PHE A 159 -9.10 -14.35 -13.28
N GLY A 160 -7.94 -14.79 -13.77
CA GLY A 160 -7.17 -14.06 -14.78
C GLY A 160 -7.70 -14.33 -16.20
N TYR A 161 -7.58 -13.33 -17.08
CA TYR A 161 -8.02 -13.38 -18.47
C TYR A 161 -6.96 -12.79 -19.40
N VAL A 162 -6.85 -13.27 -20.62
CA VAL A 162 -5.88 -12.74 -21.61
C VAL A 162 -6.35 -11.47 -22.30
N ASP A 163 -7.62 -11.08 -22.14
CA ASP A 163 -8.23 -9.93 -22.80
C ASP A 163 -9.08 -9.10 -21.83
N VAL A 164 -9.15 -7.78 -22.10
CA VAL A 164 -9.90 -6.80 -21.30
C VAL A 164 -11.40 -7.10 -21.22
N ASN A 165 -11.96 -7.73 -22.25
CA ASN A 165 -13.37 -8.13 -22.27
C ASN A 165 -13.62 -9.40 -21.44
N ARG A 166 -12.57 -10.00 -20.86
CA ARG A 166 -12.61 -11.20 -20.02
C ARG A 166 -13.30 -12.38 -20.69
N THR A 167 -13.06 -12.56 -21.99
CA THR A 167 -13.67 -13.62 -22.80
C THR A 167 -12.86 -14.92 -22.78
N ARG A 168 -11.54 -14.83 -22.60
CA ARG A 168 -10.64 -16.00 -22.56
C ARG A 168 -9.92 -16.06 -21.23
N ARG A 169 -10.29 -17.04 -20.42
CA ARG A 169 -9.76 -17.27 -19.07
C ARG A 169 -8.38 -17.95 -19.12
N LEU A 170 -7.55 -17.64 -18.12
CA LEU A 170 -6.32 -18.36 -17.79
C LEU A 170 -6.64 -19.45 -16.76
N ASP A 171 -6.31 -20.69 -17.09
CA ASP A 171 -6.81 -21.87 -16.37
C ASP A 171 -6.01 -22.23 -15.11
N SER A 172 -4.84 -21.62 -14.90
CA SER A 172 -4.02 -21.84 -13.71
C SER A 172 -3.24 -20.61 -13.28
N THR A 173 -2.71 -20.67 -12.06
CA THR A 173 -1.79 -19.66 -11.51
C THR A 173 -0.51 -19.56 -12.34
N GLU A 174 0.01 -20.69 -12.82
CA GLU A 174 1.16 -20.73 -13.72
C GLU A 174 0.85 -20.05 -15.06
N ALA A 175 -0.33 -20.27 -15.62
CA ALA A 175 -0.75 -19.61 -16.86
C ALA A 175 -0.84 -18.08 -16.71
N MET A 176 -1.20 -17.58 -15.53
CA MET A 176 -1.16 -16.14 -15.22
C MET A 176 0.27 -15.61 -15.16
N GLY A 177 1.19 -16.31 -14.49
CA GLY A 177 2.60 -15.94 -14.47
C GLY A 177 3.30 -16.04 -15.82
N ASP A 178 2.82 -16.92 -16.69
CA ASP A 178 3.38 -17.19 -18.03
C ASP A 178 2.71 -16.42 -19.16
N VAL A 179 1.78 -15.52 -18.84
CA VAL A 179 0.99 -14.81 -19.85
C VAL A 179 1.90 -14.03 -20.82
N ALA A 180 1.59 -14.15 -22.11
CA ALA A 180 2.35 -13.45 -23.15
C ALA A 180 2.26 -11.93 -22.95
N GLY A 181 3.41 -11.26 -22.97
CA GLY A 181 3.49 -9.82 -22.71
C GLY A 181 3.50 -9.43 -21.23
N GLY A 182 3.45 -10.39 -20.30
CA GLY A 182 3.54 -10.13 -18.86
C GLY A 182 2.31 -9.41 -18.29
N VAL A 183 1.18 -9.48 -18.99
CA VAL A 183 -0.05 -8.78 -18.62
C VAL A 183 -1.26 -9.70 -18.76
N TYR A 184 -2.12 -9.72 -17.74
CA TYR A 184 -3.45 -10.30 -17.80
C TYR A 184 -4.48 -9.33 -17.23
N TYR A 185 -5.76 -9.70 -17.33
CA TYR A 185 -6.88 -8.89 -16.90
C TYR A 185 -7.68 -9.60 -15.81
N THR A 186 -8.20 -8.84 -14.86
CA THR A 186 -9.15 -9.28 -13.83
C THR A 186 -10.22 -8.20 -13.69
N ASN A 187 -10.79 -8.01 -12.51
CA ASN A 187 -11.79 -6.99 -12.24
C ASN A 187 -11.49 -6.17 -10.99
N MET A 188 -12.13 -5.02 -10.85
CA MET A 188 -11.85 -4.09 -9.76
C MET A 188 -12.18 -4.66 -8.38
N ARG A 189 -13.15 -5.60 -8.27
CA ARG A 189 -13.42 -6.27 -6.99
C ARG A 189 -12.22 -7.10 -6.53
N ASP A 190 -11.50 -7.71 -7.46
CA ASP A 190 -10.29 -8.46 -7.18
C ASP A 190 -9.19 -7.56 -6.58
N HIS A 191 -9.00 -6.35 -7.09
CA HIS A 191 -8.04 -5.39 -6.52
C HIS A 191 -8.36 -5.00 -5.07
N ILE A 192 -9.65 -4.79 -4.74
CA ILE A 192 -10.10 -4.53 -3.37
C ILE A 192 -9.73 -5.70 -2.45
N VAL A 193 -10.00 -6.93 -2.91
CA VAL A 193 -9.74 -8.15 -2.15
C VAL A 193 -8.24 -8.39 -2.01
N HIS A 194 -7.45 -8.14 -3.05
CA HIS A 194 -5.98 -8.16 -3.06
C HIS A 194 -5.38 -7.23 -2.01
N CYS A 195 -5.78 -5.95 -1.99
CA CYS A 195 -5.29 -4.98 -1.00
C CYS A 195 -5.60 -5.41 0.44
N ALA A 196 -6.83 -5.86 0.70
CA ALA A 196 -7.22 -6.34 2.02
C ALA A 196 -6.47 -7.63 2.42
N ALA A 197 -6.25 -8.55 1.48
CA ALA A 197 -5.54 -9.80 1.73
C ALA A 197 -4.04 -9.57 1.96
N LEU A 198 -3.40 -8.66 1.23
CA LEU A 198 -2.01 -8.28 1.46
C LEU A 198 -1.80 -7.64 2.83
N TRP A 199 -2.73 -6.80 3.28
CA TRP A 199 -2.67 -6.24 4.64
C TRP A 199 -2.75 -7.36 5.70
N LYS A 200 -3.66 -8.34 5.52
CA LYS A 200 -3.73 -9.51 6.41
C LYS A 200 -2.45 -10.36 6.37
N LYS A 201 -1.87 -10.57 5.17
CA LYS A 201 -0.59 -11.28 4.98
C LYS A 201 0.54 -10.56 5.72
N GLN A 202 0.61 -9.23 5.60
CA GLN A 202 1.61 -8.41 6.27
C GLN A 202 1.50 -8.52 7.80
N PHE A 203 0.30 -8.29 8.36
CA PHE A 203 0.09 -8.43 9.80
C PHE A 203 0.45 -9.83 10.29
N LYS A 204 0.00 -10.88 9.59
CA LYS A 204 0.32 -12.28 9.91
C LYS A 204 1.82 -12.52 9.91
N ALA A 205 2.56 -12.03 8.92
CA ALA A 205 4.01 -12.21 8.83
C ALA A 205 4.77 -11.54 9.99
N PHE A 206 4.29 -10.39 10.47
CA PHE A 206 4.85 -9.72 11.64
C PHE A 206 4.48 -10.42 12.94
N PHE A 207 3.22 -10.79 13.10
CA PHE A 207 2.72 -11.49 14.29
C PHE A 207 3.38 -12.86 14.47
N GLU A 208 3.59 -13.60 13.39
CA GLU A 208 4.26 -14.90 13.39
C GLU A 208 5.79 -14.76 13.46
N GLU A 209 6.33 -13.55 13.41
CA GLU A 209 7.77 -13.31 13.39
C GLU A 209 8.48 -14.20 12.36
N ARG A 210 8.00 -14.16 11.12
CA ARG A 210 8.54 -15.02 10.06
C ARG A 210 10.03 -14.80 9.84
N VAL A 211 10.68 -15.80 9.25
CA VAL A 211 12.06 -15.69 8.77
C VAL A 211 12.10 -15.03 7.38
N TYR A 212 11.08 -15.27 6.56
CA TYR A 212 11.03 -14.82 5.16
C TYR A 212 9.91 -13.81 4.95
N TYR A 213 10.25 -12.68 4.32
CA TYR A 213 9.31 -11.63 3.97
C TYR A 213 9.49 -11.21 2.53
N ASP A 214 8.44 -11.30 1.72
CA ASP A 214 8.51 -10.78 0.37
C ASP A 214 8.67 -9.25 0.39
N SER A 215 9.23 -8.70 -0.68
CA SER A 215 9.51 -7.27 -0.77
C SER A 215 8.25 -6.39 -0.80
N LEU A 216 7.07 -6.96 -1.08
CA LEU A 216 5.83 -6.20 -1.25
C LEU A 216 5.20 -5.88 0.10
N ILE A 217 5.18 -6.83 1.04
CA ILE A 217 4.68 -6.58 2.40
C ILE A 217 5.65 -5.75 3.26
N LEU A 218 6.88 -5.51 2.78
CA LEU A 218 7.87 -4.64 3.42
C LEU A 218 8.04 -3.30 2.69
N ASP A 219 7.26 -3.05 1.64
CA ASP A 219 7.27 -1.77 0.96
C ASP A 219 6.22 -0.83 1.57
N PRO A 220 6.63 0.28 2.21
CA PRO A 220 5.70 1.24 2.77
C PRO A 220 4.86 1.92 1.69
N HIS A 221 5.40 2.12 0.48
CA HIS A 221 4.63 2.72 -0.61
C HIS A 221 3.46 1.81 -1.00
N HIS A 222 3.71 0.51 -1.19
CA HIS A 222 2.66 -0.45 -1.46
C HIS A 222 1.63 -0.57 -0.33
N THR A 223 2.07 -0.54 0.93
CA THR A 223 1.17 -0.58 2.10
C THR A 223 0.25 0.63 2.14
N ASN A 224 0.80 1.84 1.94
CA ASN A 224 0.01 3.07 1.92
C ASN A 224 -0.96 3.10 0.74
N HIS A 225 -0.50 2.68 -0.46
CA HIS A 225 -1.37 2.54 -1.62
C HIS A 225 -2.58 1.64 -1.32
N CYS A 226 -2.35 0.47 -0.70
CA CYS A 226 -3.44 -0.44 -0.34
C CYS A 226 -4.42 0.20 0.64
N ALA A 227 -3.92 0.89 1.67
CA ALA A 227 -4.75 1.53 2.68
C ALA A 227 -5.60 2.66 2.07
N ASP A 228 -4.97 3.56 1.32
CA ASP A 228 -5.64 4.70 0.68
C ASP A 228 -6.65 4.22 -0.39
N PHE A 229 -6.28 3.20 -1.17
CA PHE A 229 -7.17 2.58 -2.14
C PHE A 229 -8.41 1.99 -1.46
N LEU A 230 -8.25 1.25 -0.36
CA LEU A 230 -9.40 0.66 0.34
C LEU A 230 -10.38 1.73 0.86
N VAL A 231 -9.87 2.90 1.28
CA VAL A 231 -10.71 4.05 1.66
C VAL A 231 -11.40 4.65 0.43
N ASP A 232 -10.69 4.94 -0.67
CA ASP A 232 -11.30 5.48 -1.90
C ASP A 232 -12.45 4.61 -2.43
N MET A 233 -12.33 3.29 -2.27
CA MET A 233 -13.36 2.37 -2.73
C MET A 233 -14.65 2.44 -1.90
N THR A 234 -14.63 2.97 -0.68
CA THR A 234 -15.86 3.20 0.12
C THR A 234 -16.67 4.39 -0.37
N ASP A 235 -16.02 5.37 -1.01
CA ASP A 235 -16.67 6.58 -1.51
C ASP A 235 -17.43 6.33 -2.83
N ARG A 236 -17.16 5.19 -3.47
CA ARG A 236 -17.73 4.76 -4.75
C ARG A 236 -19.02 3.94 -4.59
N GLY A 237 -19.90 4.33 -3.66
CA GLY A 237 -21.14 3.63 -3.34
C GLY A 237 -21.99 3.29 -4.58
N GLY A 238 -22.58 2.09 -4.60
CA GLY A 238 -23.45 1.63 -5.68
C GLY A 238 -22.76 1.12 -6.96
N VAL A 239 -21.42 1.13 -7.02
CA VAL A 239 -20.66 0.61 -8.17
C VAL A 239 -20.55 -0.91 -8.14
N ASN A 240 -20.83 -1.56 -9.28
CA ASN A 240 -20.52 -2.98 -9.47
C ASN A 240 -19.05 -3.16 -9.89
N PHE A 241 -18.16 -3.32 -8.91
CA PHE A 241 -16.73 -3.50 -9.15
C PHE A 241 -16.37 -4.77 -9.92
N LYS A 242 -17.23 -5.80 -9.94
CA LYS A 242 -17.00 -6.99 -10.79
C LYS A 242 -17.17 -6.70 -12.28
N GLY A 243 -17.85 -5.61 -12.63
CA GLY A 243 -18.06 -5.17 -14.01
C GLY A 243 -16.87 -4.40 -14.60
N ILE A 244 -15.99 -3.85 -13.76
CA ILE A 244 -14.88 -3.00 -14.19
C ILE A 244 -13.66 -3.87 -14.41
N ALA A 245 -13.21 -4.02 -15.66
CA ALA A 245 -11.99 -4.73 -15.98
C ALA A 245 -10.77 -3.89 -15.57
N ILE A 246 -9.74 -4.56 -15.05
CA ILE A 246 -8.45 -3.95 -14.75
C ILE A 246 -7.33 -4.81 -15.31
N GLN A 247 -6.19 -4.18 -15.54
CA GLN A 247 -4.96 -4.82 -15.95
C GLN A 247 -4.14 -5.23 -14.72
N VAL A 248 -3.47 -6.38 -14.81
CA VAL A 248 -2.48 -6.85 -13.85
C VAL A 248 -1.18 -7.13 -14.59
N GLU A 249 -0.09 -6.57 -14.07
CA GLU A 249 1.26 -6.82 -14.57
C GLU A 249 1.91 -7.93 -13.74
N VAL A 250 2.52 -8.88 -14.43
CA VAL A 250 3.32 -9.95 -13.82
C VAL A 250 4.64 -9.34 -13.34
N GLY A 251 4.80 -9.24 -12.03
CA GLY A 251 5.99 -8.68 -11.41
C GLY A 251 7.05 -9.71 -11.02
N HIS A 252 8.19 -9.21 -10.54
CA HIS A 252 9.31 -10.01 -10.04
C HIS A 252 9.76 -9.45 -8.69
N ALA A 253 9.32 -10.09 -7.61
CA ALA A 253 9.60 -9.63 -6.25
C ALA A 253 10.86 -10.30 -5.69
N GLY A 254 11.39 -9.71 -4.62
CA GLY A 254 12.42 -10.34 -3.81
C GLY A 254 11.91 -10.85 -2.47
N CYS A 255 12.83 -11.40 -1.69
CA CYS A 255 12.57 -12.00 -0.40
C CYS A 255 13.69 -11.62 0.56
N TRP A 256 13.34 -10.92 1.63
CA TRP A 256 14.24 -10.62 2.74
C TRP A 256 14.25 -11.79 3.71
N VAL A 257 15.45 -12.21 4.12
CA VAL A 257 15.66 -13.26 5.11
C VAL A 257 16.14 -12.61 6.40
N ARG A 258 15.37 -12.78 7.48
CA ARG A 258 15.73 -12.35 8.82
C ARG A 258 16.77 -13.31 9.41
N ASP A 259 17.75 -12.76 10.12
CA ASP A 259 18.73 -13.51 10.90
C ASP A 259 18.14 -14.26 12.10
#